data_AF-A0A448XYK4-F1
#
_entry.id   AF-A0A448XYK4-F1
#
_cell.length_a   1.000
_cell.length_b   1.000
_cell.length_c   1.000
_cell.angle_alpha   90.00
_cell.angle_beta   90.00
_cell.angle_gamma   90.00
#
_symmetry.space_group_name_H-M   'P 1'
#
loop_
_entity.id
_entity.type
_entity.pdbx_description
1 polymer ?
#
loop_
_entity_poly.entity_id
_entity_poly.type
_entity_poly.pdbx_seq_one_letter_code
_entity_poly.pdbx_strand_id
1 'polypeptide(L)' 'MVLNCACLVKFTKVKLIYGDNFNSHQEIKSCIFEYIEIFYNRVRQHSTLGYVSPYEYEAIYA' A
#
# COMPACT_ATOMS: atom_id res chain seq x y z
N MET A 1 9.37 0.56 8.34
CA MET A 1 8.79 -0.80 8.47
C MET A 1 7.70 -1.01 7.40
N VAL A 2 8.03 -1.09 6.10
CA VAL A 2 6.96 -1.06 5.06
C VAL A 2 7.12 -2.09 3.92
N LEU A 3 8.26 -2.79 3.81
CA LEU A 3 8.49 -3.65 2.65
C LEU A 3 8.03 -5.11 2.79
N ASN A 4 7.56 -5.54 3.96
CA ASN A 4 7.21 -6.95 4.19
C ASN A 4 5.70 -7.25 4.23
N CYS A 5 4.87 -6.34 3.69
CA CYS A 5 3.43 -6.52 3.81
C CYS A 5 2.88 -7.32 2.63
N ALA A 6 2.32 -8.50 2.92
CA ALA A 6 1.57 -9.36 2.00
C ALA A 6 0.47 -8.62 1.20
N CYS A 7 0.10 -7.41 1.63
CA CYS A 7 -0.87 -6.54 0.99
C CYS A 7 -0.39 -5.96 -0.36
N LEU A 8 0.91 -5.64 -0.52
CA LEU A 8 1.45 -5.21 -1.81
C LEU A 8 1.38 -6.33 -2.85
N VAL A 9 1.68 -7.57 -2.41
CA VAL A 9 1.55 -8.77 -3.25
C VAL A 9 0.11 -9.01 -3.67
N LYS A 10 -0.87 -8.70 -2.81
CA LYS A 10 -2.30 -8.74 -3.19
C LYS A 10 -2.62 -7.69 -4.25
N PHE A 11 -2.15 -6.46 -4.08
CA PHE A 11 -2.42 -5.38 -5.03
C PHE A 11 -1.82 -5.65 -6.42
N THR A 12 -0.57 -6.09 -6.48
CA THR A 12 0.07 -6.47 -7.76
C THR A 12 -0.59 -7.70 -8.37
N LYS A 13 -0.93 -8.73 -7.57
CA LYS A 13 -1.70 -9.89 -8.06
C LYS A 13 -3.07 -9.48 -8.60
N VAL A 14 -3.80 -8.60 -7.92
CA VAL A 14 -5.08 -8.06 -8.38
C VAL A 14 -4.90 -7.43 -9.76
N LYS A 15 -3.99 -6.45 -9.92
CA LYS A 15 -3.78 -5.82 -11.24
C LYS A 15 -3.37 -6.80 -12.33
N LEU A 16 -2.51 -7.78 -12.03
CA LEU A 16 -2.11 -8.82 -12.97
C LEU A 16 -3.24 -9.79 -13.33
N ILE A 17 -4.12 -10.13 -12.37
CA ILE A 17 -5.26 -11.03 -12.58
C ILE A 17 -6.40 -10.33 -13.33
N TYR A 18 -6.63 -9.04 -13.06
CA TYR A 18 -7.65 -8.24 -13.75
C TYR A 18 -7.19 -7.69 -15.11
N GLY A 19 -5.98 -8.03 -15.56
CA GLY A 19 -5.54 -7.85 -16.95
C GLY A 19 -4.85 -6.52 -17.25
N ASP A 20 -4.57 -5.70 -16.23
CA ASP A 20 -3.74 -4.51 -16.41
C ASP A 20 -2.27 -4.93 -16.45
N ASN A 21 -1.78 -5.23 -17.65
CA ASN A 21 -0.36 -5.36 -17.90
C ASN A 21 0.30 -4.00 -17.75
N PHE A 22 1.29 -3.90 -16.87
CA PHE A 22 2.11 -2.69 -16.79
C PHE A 22 2.93 -2.56 -18.07
N ASN A 23 2.77 -1.44 -18.78
CA ASN A 23 3.42 -1.23 -20.07
C ASN A 23 4.86 -0.75 -19.89
N SER A 24 5.18 -0.17 -18.72
CA SER A 24 6.51 0.34 -18.40
C SER A 24 6.87 0.13 -16.93
N HIS A 25 8.17 -0.04 -16.69
CA HIS A 25 8.74 -0.12 -15.35
C HIS A 25 8.47 1.16 -14.52
N GLN A 26 8.30 2.30 -15.19
CA GLN A 26 7.97 3.56 -14.54
C GLN A 26 6.52 3.60 -14.03
N GLU A 27 5.62 2.95 -14.76
CA GLU A 27 4.21 2.81 -14.40
C GLU A 27 4.04 1.92 -13.17
N ILE A 28 4.83 0.84 -13.09
CA ILE A 28 4.94 -0.03 -11.91
C ILE A 28 5.38 0.78 -10.69
N LYS A 29 6.46 1.56 -10.84
CA LYS A 29 6.98 2.40 -9.74
C LYS A 29 5.93 3.40 -9.26
N SER A 30 5.22 4.07 -10.17
CA SER A 30 4.16 5.02 -9.84
C SER A 30 3.01 4.33 -9.09
N CYS A 31 2.55 3.17 -9.57
CA CYS A 31 1.50 2.39 -8.92
C CYS A 31 1.91 1.89 -7.52
N ILE A 32 3.15 1.44 -7.35
CA ILE A 32 3.67 1.02 -6.05
C ILE A 32 3.75 2.22 -5.09
N PHE A 33 4.23 3.36 -5.58
CA PHE A 33 4.32 4.59 -4.79
C PHE A 33 2.93 5.04 -4.31
N GLU A 34 1.96 5.12 -5.23
CA GLU A 34 0.58 5.47 -4.91
C GLU A 34 -0.04 4.49 -3.90
N TYR A 35 0.19 3.20 -4.10
CA TYR A 35 -0.27 2.17 -3.17
C TYR A 35 0.34 2.34 -1.77
N ILE A 36 1.64 2.63 -1.65
CA ILE A 36 2.31 2.79 -0.36
C ILE A 36 1.85 4.09 0.32
N GLU A 37 1.91 5.22 -0.36
CA GLU A 37 1.65 6.51 0.27
C GLU A 37 0.17 6.76 0.53
N ILE A 38 -0.69 6.46 -0.45
CA ILE A 38 -2.10 6.79 -0.37
C ILE A 38 -2.83 5.66 0.34
N PHE A 39 -2.71 4.42 -0.14
CA PHE A 39 -3.50 3.33 0.42
C PHE A 39 -2.90 2.79 1.71
N TYR A 40 -1.61 2.43 1.72
CA TYR A 40 -1.00 1.75 2.86
C TYR A 40 -0.84 2.68 4.06
N ASN A 41 -0.23 3.84 3.87
CA ASN A 41 0.05 4.74 5.00
C ASN A 41 -1.21 5.45 5.50
N ARG A 42 -2.12 5.87 4.62
CA ARG A 42 -3.28 6.69 5.03
C ARG A 42 -4.59 5.91 5.23
N VAL A 43 -4.80 4.80 4.53
CA VAL A 43 -6.10 4.11 4.52
C VAL A 43 -6.03 2.76 5.24
N ARG A 44 -4.91 2.03 5.14
CA ARG A 44 -4.82 0.67 5.68
C ARG A 44 -4.75 0.69 7.20
N GLN A 45 -5.81 0.21 7.83
CA GLN A 45 -5.85 0.07 9.29
C GLN A 45 -5.18 -1.22 9.78
N HIS A 46 -4.38 -1.13 10.83
CA HIS A 46 -3.72 -2.31 11.41
C HIS A 46 -4.31 -2.64 12.78
N SER A 47 -4.69 -3.90 13.00
CA SER A 47 -5.20 -4.38 14.29
C SER A 47 -4.17 -4.18 15.42
N THR A 48 -2.88 -4.32 15.10
CA THR A 48 -1.77 -4.05 16.04
C THR A 48 -1.62 -2.57 16.40
N LEU A 49 -2.16 -1.66 15.58
CA LEU A 49 -2.18 -0.23 15.85
C LEU A 49 -3.50 0.23 16.49
N GLY A 50 -4.40 -0.69 16.83
CA GLY A 50 -5.74 -0.34 17.35
C GLY A 50 -6.73 0.02 16.25
N TYR A 51 -6.59 -0.57 15.06
CA TYR A 51 -7.43 -0.32 13.89
C TYR A 51 -7.35 1.11 13.34
N VAL A 52 -6.22 1.79 13.52
CA VAL A 52 -5.91 3.04 12.82
C VAL A 52 -4.86 2.83 11.74
N SER A 53 -4.79 3.76 10.80
CA SER A 53 -3.74 3.77 9.78
C SER A 53 -2.39 4.19 10.36
N PRO A 54 -1.27 3.81 9.73
CA PRO A 54 0.05 4.29 10.14
C PRO A 54 0.14 5.82 10.24
N TYR A 55 -0.46 6.54 9.29
CA TYR A 55 -0.49 8.00 9.29
C TYR A 55 -1.27 8.55 10.49
N GLU A 56 -2.46 8.01 10.78
CA GLU A 56 -3.23 8.43 11.95
C GLU A 56 -2.51 8.10 13.25
N TYR A 57 -1.87 6.94 13.32
CA TYR A 57 -1.07 6.54 14.48
C TYR A 57 0.08 7.53 14.72
N GLU A 58 0.84 7.88 13.68
CA GLU A 58 1.88 8.91 13.79
C GLU A 58 1.28 10.27 14.17
N ALA A 59 0.15 10.69 13.62
CA ALA A 59 -0.47 11.97 13.96
C ALA A 59 -0.98 12.06 15.41
N ILE A 60 -1.33 10.93 16.04
CA ILE A 60 -1.81 10.87 17.43
C ILE A 60 -0.64 10.82 18.42
N TYR A 61 0.48 10.19 18.05
CA TYR A 61 1.56 9.83 18.97
C TYR A 61 2.95 10.43 18.67
N ALA A 62 3.13 11.14 17.55
CA ALA A 62 4.35 11.88 17.22
C ALA A 62 4.27 13.34 17.69
#